data_AF-A0A0N1IEJ4-F1
#
_entry.id   AF-A0A0N1IEJ4-F1
#
_cell.length_a   1.000
_cell.length_b   1.000
_cell.length_c   1.000
_cell.angle_alpha   90.00
_cell.angle_beta   90.00
_cell.angle_gamma   90.00
#
_symmetry.space_group_name_H-M   'P 1'
#
loop_
_entity.id
_entity.type
_entity.pdbx_description
1 polymer ?
#
loop_
_entity_poly.entity_id
_entity_poly.type
_entity_poly.pdbx_seq_one_letter_code
_entity_poly.pdbx_strand_id
1 'polypeptide(L)'
;MHAPKPVRPKPKCVRGRYTGAKIPTSVPNTLFLVFTQEEKENLHHLGYGTGEGSRLLTVHEAQGLTYGTVIILRSTARKLQLHDSVQHAVVAVSRHTAECAYYTDDRQDATARLILRATNAPTDKIIAYNTKMAMRNRDAAIVEVS
;
A
#
# COMPACT_ATOMS: atom_id res chain seq x y z
N MET A 1 -25.02 -9.83 19.48
CA MET A 1 -23.87 -10.67 19.11
C MET A 1 -23.52 -10.39 17.65
N HIS A 2 -22.41 -9.69 17.37
CA HIS A 2 -21.93 -9.47 16.01
C HIS A 2 -20.89 -10.55 15.68
N ALA A 3 -21.11 -11.36 14.65
CA ALA A 3 -20.13 -12.33 14.19
C ALA A 3 -18.86 -11.59 13.69
N PRO A 4 -17.65 -12.12 13.92
CA PRO A 4 -16.44 -11.54 13.34
C PRO A 4 -16.57 -11.59 11.82
N LYS A 5 -16.47 -10.42 11.16
CA LYS A 5 -16.50 -10.34 9.70
C LYS A 5 -15.35 -11.20 9.15
N PRO A 6 -15.58 -12.03 8.12
CA PRO A 6 -14.51 -12.83 7.53
C PRO A 6 -13.39 -11.89 7.07
N VAL A 7 -12.15 -12.22 7.45
CA VAL A 7 -10.96 -11.51 6.98
C VAL A 7 -10.83 -11.82 5.49
N ARG A 8 -11.39 -10.95 4.65
CA ARG A 8 -11.22 -11.06 3.20
C ARG A 8 -9.74 -10.85 2.91
N PRO A 9 -9.08 -11.76 2.16
CA PRO A 9 -7.72 -11.50 1.71
C PRO A 9 -7.76 -10.19 0.93
N LYS A 10 -6.98 -9.19 1.38
CA LYS A 10 -6.89 -7.93 0.66
C LYS A 10 -6.43 -8.25 -0.77
N PRO A 11 -7.02 -7.61 -1.79
CA PRO A 11 -6.55 -7.72 -3.15
C PRO A 11 -5.05 -7.40 -3.20
N LYS A 12 -4.32 -8.27 -3.89
CA LYS A 12 -2.86 -8.28 -3.90
C LYS A 12 -2.36 -7.05 -4.64
N CYS A 13 -1.37 -6.36 -4.07
CA CYS A 13 -0.64 -5.34 -4.82
C CYS A 13 0.14 -6.02 -5.95
N VAL A 14 0.04 -5.49 -7.16
CA VAL A 14 0.87 -5.91 -8.30
C VAL A 14 2.14 -5.07 -8.38
N ARG A 15 3.21 -5.61 -8.98
CA ARG A 15 4.48 -4.90 -9.18
C ARG A 15 4.77 -4.74 -10.67
N GLY A 16 5.18 -3.54 -11.08
CA GLY A 16 5.62 -3.22 -12.43
C GLY A 16 6.97 -2.47 -12.43
N ARG A 17 7.63 -2.40 -13.59
CA ARG A 17 8.76 -1.47 -13.77
C ARG A 17 8.22 -0.06 -13.97
N TYR A 18 8.91 0.93 -13.42
CA TYR A 18 8.52 2.33 -13.66
C TYR A 18 8.91 2.73 -15.08
N THR A 19 10.17 2.46 -15.47
CA THR A 19 10.62 2.64 -16.85
C THR A 19 9.91 1.66 -17.79
N GLY A 20 9.31 2.20 -18.85
CA GLY A 20 8.64 1.43 -19.91
C GLY A 20 7.19 1.04 -19.63
N ALA A 21 6.65 1.32 -18.43
CA ALA A 21 5.21 1.15 -18.18
C ALA A 21 4.41 2.35 -18.71
N LYS A 22 3.27 2.09 -19.36
CA LYS A 22 2.24 3.11 -19.63
C LYS A 22 1.32 3.19 -18.42
N ILE A 23 1.71 4.00 -17.44
CA ILE A 23 0.92 4.22 -16.23
C ILE A 23 -0.10 5.31 -16.52
N PRO A 24 -1.42 5.04 -16.43
CA PRO A 24 -2.41 6.08 -16.67
C PRO A 24 -2.34 7.14 -15.59
N THR A 25 -2.28 8.41 -15.98
CA THR A 25 -2.05 9.55 -15.07
C THR A 25 -3.34 10.10 -14.47
N SER A 26 -4.48 9.86 -15.12
CA SER A 26 -5.80 10.43 -14.79
C SER A 26 -6.88 9.39 -14.49
N VAL A 27 -6.50 8.22 -13.96
CA VAL A 27 -7.49 7.24 -13.47
C VAL A 27 -8.35 7.92 -12.40
N PRO A 28 -9.70 7.86 -12.48
CA PRO A 28 -10.57 8.47 -11.46
C PRO A 28 -10.47 7.72 -10.12
N ASN A 29 -10.83 8.40 -9.03
CA ASN A 29 -10.89 7.87 -7.66
C ASN A 29 -9.63 7.12 -7.21
N THR A 30 -8.47 7.54 -7.69
CA THR A 30 -7.18 6.88 -7.50
C THR A 30 -6.24 7.74 -6.66
N LEU A 31 -5.64 7.13 -5.65
CA LEU A 31 -4.56 7.74 -4.89
C LEU A 31 -3.21 7.36 -5.51
N PHE A 32 -2.54 8.34 -6.08
CA PHE A 32 -1.14 8.22 -6.50
C PHE A 32 -0.25 8.56 -5.30
N LEU A 33 0.68 7.66 -4.98
CA LEU A 33 1.60 7.79 -3.85
C LEU A 33 3.04 7.84 -4.31
N VAL A 34 3.80 8.78 -3.76
CA VAL A 34 5.25 8.87 -3.93
C VAL A 34 5.94 8.99 -2.58
N PHE A 35 7.25 8.79 -2.58
CA PHE A 35 8.01 8.77 -1.34
C PHE A 35 8.55 10.15 -0.94
N THR A 36 8.84 11.02 -1.91
CA THR A 36 9.38 12.36 -1.66
C THR A 36 8.50 13.47 -2.24
N GLN A 37 8.68 14.71 -1.74
CA GLN A 37 8.03 15.88 -2.31
C GLN A 37 8.54 16.20 -3.73
N GLU A 38 9.82 15.98 -3.99
CA GLU A 38 10.41 16.14 -5.32
C GLU A 38 9.76 15.22 -6.36
N GLU A 39 9.52 13.95 -6.03
CA GLU A 39 8.79 13.03 -6.91
C GLU A 39 7.35 13.51 -7.13
N LYS A 40 6.70 14.04 -6.09
CA LYS A 40 5.33 14.56 -6.17
C LYS A 40 5.24 15.73 -7.13
N GLU A 41 6.13 16.72 -7.01
CA GLU A 41 6.15 17.88 -7.89
C GLU A 41 6.37 17.47 -9.35
N ASN A 42 7.36 16.60 -9.59
CA ASN A 42 7.66 16.11 -10.93
C ASN A 42 6.48 15.36 -11.56
N LEU A 43 5.83 14.45 -10.82
CA LEU A 43 4.69 13.70 -11.33
C LEU A 43 3.43 14.56 -11.47
N HIS A 44 3.25 15.58 -10.63
CA HIS A 44 2.16 16.53 -10.76
C HIS A 44 2.26 17.26 -12.11
N HIS A 45 3.46 17.70 -12.52
CA HIS A 45 3.68 18.30 -13.84
C HIS A 45 3.39 17.36 -15.01
N LEU A 46 3.48 16.04 -14.80
CA LEU A 46 3.11 15.01 -15.78
C LEU A 46 1.61 14.65 -15.74
N GLY A 47 0.82 15.34 -14.91
CA GLY A 47 -0.64 15.19 -14.83
C GLY A 47 -1.11 14.07 -13.90
N TYR A 48 -0.24 13.46 -13.11
CA TYR A 48 -0.66 12.42 -12.15
C TYR A 48 -1.56 13.00 -11.05
N GLY A 49 -2.64 12.28 -10.74
CA GLY A 49 -3.57 12.68 -9.68
C GLY A 49 -4.51 13.83 -10.04
N THR A 50 -4.58 14.20 -11.32
CA THR A 50 -5.51 15.23 -11.83
C THR A 50 -6.88 14.68 -12.23
N GLY A 51 -7.04 13.36 -12.26
CA GLY A 51 -8.32 12.70 -12.53
C GLY A 51 -9.39 13.01 -11.47
N GLU A 52 -10.66 12.87 -11.84
CA GLU A 52 -11.78 13.11 -10.93
C GLU A 52 -11.68 12.25 -9.66
N GLY A 53 -11.77 12.88 -8.48
CA GLY A 53 -11.67 12.19 -7.19
C GLY A 53 -10.28 11.62 -6.88
N SER A 54 -9.30 11.86 -7.74
CA SER A 54 -7.93 11.39 -7.58
C SER A 54 -7.06 12.40 -6.87
N ARG A 55 -5.98 11.90 -6.27
CA ARG A 55 -5.00 12.73 -5.56
C ARG A 55 -3.60 12.19 -5.76
N LEU A 56 -2.62 13.08 -5.81
CA LEU A 56 -1.21 12.74 -5.72
C LEU A 56 -0.66 13.24 -4.38
N LEU A 57 -0.19 12.32 -3.54
CA LEU A 57 0.30 12.60 -2.19
C LEU A 57 1.62 11.88 -1.92
N THR A 58 2.38 12.41 -0.97
CA THR A 58 3.48 11.63 -0.40
C THR A 58 2.95 10.56 0.56
N VAL A 59 3.75 9.52 0.83
CA VAL A 59 3.40 8.49 1.83
C VAL A 59 3.08 9.11 3.20
N HIS A 60 3.79 10.16 3.59
CA HIS A 60 3.54 10.88 4.84
C HIS A 60 2.17 11.58 4.84
N GLU A 61 1.85 12.32 3.78
CA GLU A 61 0.57 13.03 3.65
C GLU A 61 -0.63 12.09 3.58
N ALA A 62 -0.43 10.87 3.08
CA ALA A 62 -1.48 9.87 2.94
C ALA A 62 -1.77 9.09 4.23
N GLN A 63 -1.04 9.36 5.31
CA GLN A 63 -1.25 8.66 6.58
C GLN A 63 -2.69 8.88 7.09
N GLY A 64 -3.36 7.79 7.43
CA GLY A 64 -4.77 7.82 7.88
C GLY A 64 -5.80 7.82 6.74
N LEU A 65 -5.41 8.05 5.49
CA LEU A 65 -6.33 8.04 4.34
C LEU A 65 -6.53 6.63 3.76
N THR A 66 -7.66 6.37 3.12
CA THR A 66 -7.89 5.10 2.42
C THR A 66 -8.61 5.34 1.09
N TYR A 67 -8.23 4.60 0.06
CA TYR A 67 -8.77 4.70 -1.30
C TYR A 67 -9.08 3.32 -1.85
N GLY A 68 -10.04 3.25 -2.78
CA GLY A 68 -10.32 2.03 -3.54
C GLY A 68 -9.06 1.55 -4.26
N THR A 69 -8.52 2.42 -5.11
CA THR A 69 -7.34 2.17 -5.93
C THR A 69 -6.17 3.03 -5.47
N VAL A 70 -5.00 2.41 -5.31
CA VAL A 70 -3.75 3.08 -4.96
C VAL A 70 -2.65 2.71 -5.96
N ILE A 71 -2.00 3.70 -6.53
CA ILE A 71 -0.84 3.52 -7.41
C ILE A 71 0.38 4.13 -6.72
N ILE A 72 1.30 3.29 -6.28
CA ILE A 72 2.55 3.70 -5.64
C ILE A 72 3.61 3.81 -6.74
N LEU A 73 4.29 4.94 -6.78
CA LEU A 73 5.29 5.30 -7.78
C LEU A 73 6.61 5.62 -7.07
N ARG A 74 7.67 4.93 -7.48
CA ARG A 74 9.04 5.33 -7.21
C ARG A 74 9.71 5.59 -8.55
N SER A 75 9.77 6.85 -8.95
CA SER A 75 10.38 7.27 -10.21
C SER A 75 11.89 7.43 -10.11
N THR A 76 12.40 7.56 -8.89
CA THR A 76 13.80 7.89 -8.64
C THR A 76 14.72 6.67 -8.60
N ALA A 77 15.75 6.68 -9.45
CA ALA A 77 16.82 5.66 -9.42
C ALA A 77 17.73 5.80 -8.19
N ARG A 78 17.86 7.01 -7.63
CA ARG A 78 18.61 7.26 -6.40
C ARG A 78 17.98 6.51 -5.22
N LYS A 79 18.81 5.76 -4.50
CA LYS A 79 18.38 5.04 -3.29
C LYS A 79 18.41 6.00 -2.10
N LEU A 80 17.26 6.15 -1.44
CA LEU A 80 17.09 6.94 -0.22
C LEU A 80 16.77 5.99 0.95
N GLN A 81 17.15 6.37 2.18
CA GLN A 81 16.91 5.54 3.37
C GLN A 81 15.43 5.18 3.56
N LEU A 82 14.54 6.12 3.22
CA LEU A 82 13.09 5.95 3.28
C LEU A 82 12.56 4.86 2.33
N HIS A 83 13.25 4.51 1.23
CA HIS A 83 12.89 3.38 0.37
C HIS A 83 13.11 2.02 1.06
N ASP A 84 14.04 1.94 1.99
CA ASP A 84 14.29 0.75 2.81
C ASP A 84 13.49 0.76 4.13
N SER A 85 12.69 1.81 4.39
CA SER A 85 11.86 1.90 5.59
C SER A 85 10.62 1.01 5.49
N VAL A 86 10.54 0.00 6.36
CA VAL A 86 9.37 -0.88 6.47
C VAL A 86 8.12 -0.09 6.87
N GLN A 87 8.24 0.93 7.72
CA GLN A 87 7.10 1.75 8.15
C GLN A 87 6.47 2.49 6.95
N HIS A 88 7.29 3.09 6.09
CA HIS A 88 6.82 3.77 4.89
C HIS A 88 6.17 2.78 3.90
N ALA A 89 6.79 1.61 3.70
CA ALA A 89 6.23 0.56 2.87
C ALA A 89 4.84 0.11 3.36
N VAL A 90 4.68 -0.07 4.67
CA VAL A 90 3.40 -0.44 5.28
C VAL A 90 2.37 0.67 5.13
N VAL A 91 2.73 1.93 5.36
CA VAL A 91 1.81 3.06 5.16
C VAL A 91 1.34 3.09 3.72
N ALA A 92 2.25 3.05 2.74
CA ALA A 92 1.94 3.09 1.31
C ALA A 92 1.00 1.95 0.90
N VAL A 93 1.35 0.71 1.25
CA VAL A 93 0.58 -0.50 0.90
C VAL A 93 -0.72 -0.62 1.71
N SER A 94 -0.88 0.07 2.83
CA SER A 94 -2.12 -0.04 3.62
C SER A 94 -3.23 0.91 3.17
N ARG A 95 -2.94 1.87 2.28
CA ARG A 95 -3.92 2.86 1.83
C ARG A 95 -5.00 2.28 0.91
N HIS A 96 -4.76 1.12 0.27
CA HIS A 96 -5.77 0.53 -0.63
C HIS A 96 -6.78 -0.35 0.10
N THR A 97 -7.99 -0.36 -0.45
CA THR A 97 -9.07 -1.25 -0.06
C THR A 97 -9.46 -2.24 -1.16
N ALA A 98 -9.21 -1.93 -2.44
CA ALA A 98 -9.61 -2.75 -3.58
C ALA A 98 -8.49 -3.03 -4.61
N GLU A 99 -7.68 -2.05 -5.00
CA GLU A 99 -6.63 -2.26 -6.00
C GLU A 99 -5.35 -1.55 -5.62
N CYS A 100 -4.22 -2.18 -5.90
CA CYS A 100 -2.92 -1.64 -5.59
C CYS A 100 -1.90 -2.03 -6.65
N ALA A 101 -1.13 -1.05 -7.11
CA ALA A 101 0.00 -1.27 -8.00
C ALA A 101 1.22 -0.52 -7.46
N TYR A 102 2.40 -1.15 -7.57
CA TYR A 102 3.67 -0.51 -7.27
C TYR A 102 4.59 -0.54 -8.48
N TYR A 103 4.99 0.64 -8.95
CA TYR A 103 5.92 0.80 -10.06
C TYR A 103 7.26 1.33 -9.55
N THR A 104 8.31 0.55 -9.78
CA THR A 104 9.69 0.87 -9.40
C THR A 104 10.65 0.13 -10.33
N ASP A 105 11.80 0.73 -10.60
CA ASP A 105 12.89 0.02 -11.28
C ASP A 105 13.75 -0.81 -10.32
N ASP A 106 13.70 -0.49 -9.02
CA ASP A 106 14.39 -1.21 -7.97
C ASP A 106 13.46 -2.23 -7.32
N ARG A 107 13.68 -3.51 -7.63
CA ARG A 107 12.85 -4.62 -7.13
C ARG A 107 13.22 -5.10 -5.72
N GLN A 108 14.19 -4.45 -5.06
CA GLN A 108 14.76 -4.92 -3.80
C GLN A 108 14.47 -3.99 -2.62
N ASP A 109 13.76 -2.88 -2.82
CA ASP A 109 13.39 -1.99 -1.73
C ASP A 109 12.35 -2.59 -0.76
N ALA A 110 12.08 -1.90 0.36
CA ALA A 110 11.17 -2.40 1.39
C ALA A 110 9.76 -2.64 0.84
N THR A 111 9.25 -1.76 -0.03
CA THR A 111 7.91 -1.86 -0.61
C THR A 111 7.80 -3.05 -1.58
N ALA A 112 8.77 -3.21 -2.48
CA ALA A 112 8.83 -4.33 -3.42
C ALA A 112 8.94 -5.67 -2.69
N ARG A 113 9.74 -5.75 -1.63
CA ARG A 113 9.89 -6.94 -0.78
C ARG A 113 8.62 -7.23 0.01
N LEU A 114 7.97 -6.20 0.57
CA LEU A 114 6.71 -6.33 1.30
C LEU A 114 5.62 -6.91 0.40
N ILE A 115 5.45 -6.34 -0.80
CA ILE A 115 4.46 -6.81 -1.77
C ILE A 115 4.77 -8.24 -2.23
N LEU A 116 6.05 -8.56 -2.49
CA LEU A 116 6.43 -9.93 -2.86
C LEU A 116 6.08 -10.94 -1.77
N ARG A 117 6.41 -10.63 -0.51
CA ARG A 117 6.09 -11.48 0.63
C ARG A 117 4.58 -11.65 0.80
N ALA A 118 3.81 -10.57 0.67
CA ALA A 118 2.35 -10.63 0.74
C ALA A 118 1.74 -11.46 -0.39
N THR A 119 2.28 -11.34 -1.61
CA THR A 119 1.81 -12.10 -2.78
C THR A 119 2.10 -13.59 -2.68
N ASN A 120 3.25 -13.96 -2.11
CA ASN A 120 3.71 -15.35 -1.95
C ASN A 120 3.28 -15.98 -0.62
N ALA A 121 2.67 -15.22 0.29
CA ALA A 121 2.21 -15.75 1.56
C ALA A 121 1.10 -16.78 1.32
N PRO A 122 1.24 -18.02 1.83
CA PRO A 122 0.26 -19.05 1.61
C PRO A 122 -0.99 -18.77 2.48
N THR A 123 -2.17 -18.97 1.89
CA THR A 123 -3.45 -18.52 2.44
C THR A 123 -3.76 -19.18 3.79
N ASP A 124 -3.40 -20.44 3.96
CA ASP A 124 -3.52 -21.20 5.20
C ASP A 124 -2.77 -20.53 6.37
N LYS A 125 -1.53 -20.06 6.14
CA LYS A 125 -0.75 -19.35 7.16
C LYS A 125 -1.37 -18.00 7.53
N ILE A 126 -1.93 -17.29 6.56
CA ILE A 126 -2.65 -16.03 6.80
C ILE A 126 -3.88 -16.29 7.67
N ILE A 127 -4.69 -17.30 7.33
CA ILE A 127 -5.89 -17.67 8.08
C ILE A 127 -5.50 -18.07 9.52
N ALA A 128 -4.52 -18.97 9.68
CA ALA A 128 -4.08 -19.43 10.99
C ALA A 128 -3.57 -18.28 11.87
N TYR A 129 -2.78 -17.36 11.31
CA TYR A 129 -2.31 -16.18 12.02
C TYR A 129 -3.47 -15.28 12.46
N ASN A 130 -4.40 -14.98 11.55
CA ASN A 130 -5.55 -14.12 11.84
C ASN A 130 -6.46 -14.73 12.90
N THR A 131 -6.73 -16.04 12.84
CA THR A 131 -7.49 -16.76 13.87
C THR A 131 -6.80 -16.69 15.23
N LYS A 132 -5.48 -16.93 15.28
CA LYS A 132 -4.69 -16.83 16.52
C LYS A 132 -4.75 -15.42 17.12
N MET A 133 -4.60 -14.38 16.30
CA MET A 133 -4.66 -12.99 16.77
C MET A 133 -6.06 -12.58 17.21
N ALA A 134 -7.10 -13.05 16.53
CA ALA A 134 -8.48 -12.80 16.93
C ALA A 134 -8.81 -13.41 18.29
N MET A 135 -8.31 -14.63 18.55
CA MET A 135 -8.43 -15.28 19.88
C MET A 135 -7.68 -14.48 20.95
N ARG A 136 -6.40 -14.13 20.71
CA ARG A 136 -5.61 -13.35 21.67
C ARG A 136 -6.24 -12.00 22.02
N ASN A 137 -6.74 -11.27 21.02
CA ASN A 137 -7.36 -9.97 21.24
C ASN A 137 -8.68 -10.09 22.01
N ARG A 138 -9.42 -11.19 21.82
CA ARG A 138 -10.61 -11.49 22.63
C ARG A 138 -10.23 -11.74 24.09
N ASP A 139 -9.19 -12.52 24.34
CA ASP A 139 -8.73 -12.83 25.70
C ASP A 139 -8.24 -11.57 26.42
N ALA A 140 -7.48 -10.71 25.74
CA ALA A 140 -7.04 -9.43 26.28
C ALA A 140 -8.22 -8.51 26.66
N ALA A 141 -9.25 -8.44 25.81
CA ALA A 141 -10.45 -7.64 26.09
C ALA A 141 -11.26 -8.18 27.28
N ILE A 142 -11.21 -9.48 27.59
CA ILE A 142 -11.87 -10.06 28.77
C ILE A 142 -11.10 -9.68 30.05
N VAL A 143 -9.77 -9.66 29.99
CA VAL A 143 -8.90 -9.27 31.11
C VAL A 143 -9.02 -7.77 31.44
N GLU A 144 -9.24 -6.90 30.46
CA GLU A 144 -9.42 -5.46 30.71
C GLU A 144 -10.80 -5.08 31.28
N VAL A 145 -11.80 -5.98 31.22
CA VAL A 145 -13.18 -5.74 31.67
C VAL A 145 -13.46 -6.41 33.04
N SER A 146 -12.50 -7.16 33.57
CA SER A 146 -12.59 -7.86 34.88
C SER A 146 -11.81 -7.11 35.95
#